data_AF-A0A7U9T306-F1
#
_entry.id   AF-A0A7U9T306-F1
#
_cell.length_a   1.000
_cell.length_b   1.000
_cell.length_c   1.000
_cell.angle_alpha   90.00
_cell.angle_beta   90.00
_cell.angle_gamma   90.00
#
_symmetry.space_group_name_H-M   'P 1'
#
loop_
_entity.id
_entity.type
_entity.pdbx_description
1 polymer ?
#
loop_
_entity_poly.entity_id
_entity_poly.type
_entity_poly.pdbx_seq_one_letter_code
_entity_poly.pdbx_strand_id
1 'polypeptide(L)'
;MQQVHNFMRYYINEKFLKGDITTNASTQRNPFIRVVPLFIKDFVVRAFYTRVQDKNSSAGLTNMGALKVPEDMKPYIDRFDIYMGQPFSCRTNCAVVSFQDTLTINFASNIMETDVERYFFRKLVADGIHVTIESNRQNLQEYREQ
;
A
#
# COMPACT_ATOMS: atom_id res chain seq x y z
N MET A 1 18.38 11.21 1.81
CA MET A 1 17.88 10.65 3.08
C MET A 1 17.44 11.73 4.08
N GLN A 2 18.24 12.77 4.39
CA GLN A 2 17.87 13.82 5.35
C GLN A 2 16.59 14.61 4.99
N GLN A 3 16.37 14.93 3.71
CA GLN A 3 15.15 15.62 3.28
C GLN A 3 13.87 14.82 3.58
N VAL A 4 13.87 13.51 3.27
CA VAL A 4 12.72 12.62 3.55
C VAL A 4 12.52 12.46 5.06
N HIS A 5 13.61 12.29 5.82
CA HIS A 5 13.54 12.21 7.28
C HIS A 5 12.97 13.48 7.91
N ASN A 6 13.42 14.66 7.47
CA ASN A 6 12.94 15.94 7.95
C ASN A 6 11.48 16.20 7.54
N PHE A 7 11.11 15.82 6.31
CA PHE A 7 9.74 15.89 5.83
C PHE A 7 8.80 15.01 6.65
N MET A 8 9.16 13.73 6.85
CA MET A 8 8.37 12.80 7.66
C MET A 8 8.23 13.29 9.10
N ARG A 9 9.32 13.77 9.72
CA ARG A 9 9.29 14.30 11.08
C ARG A 9 8.44 15.58 11.22
N TYR A 10 8.32 16.38 10.17
CA TYR A 10 7.47 17.57 10.14
C TYR A 10 5.97 17.21 9.98
N TYR A 11 5.66 16.25 9.11
CA TYR A 11 4.27 15.84 8.81
C TYR A 11 3.68 14.84 9.82
N ILE A 12 4.49 14.08 10.56
CA ILE A 12 4.06 13.25 11.71
C ILE A 12 3.92 14.16 12.95
N ASN A 13 3.08 15.18 12.85
CA ASN A 13 2.69 16.05 13.96
C ASN A 13 1.17 15.98 14.12
N GLU A 14 0.70 15.94 15.37
CA GLU A 14 -0.71 15.81 15.72
C GLU A 14 -1.60 16.85 15.01
N LYS A 15 -1.08 18.07 14.75
CA LYS A 15 -1.81 19.10 14.02
C LYS A 15 -2.06 18.76 12.54
N PHE A 16 -1.06 18.22 11.85
CA PHE A 16 -1.19 17.85 10.42
C PHE A 16 -2.00 16.56 10.26
N LEU A 17 -1.78 15.56 11.13
CA LEU A 17 -2.58 14.34 11.15
C LEU A 17 -4.06 14.63 11.45
N LYS A 18 -4.36 15.48 12.44
CA LYS A 18 -5.73 15.94 12.69
C LYS A 18 -6.27 16.77 11.52
N GLY A 19 -5.42 17.57 10.88
CA GLY A 19 -5.75 18.35 9.68
C GLY A 19 -6.20 17.47 8.50
N ASP A 20 -5.48 16.39 8.20
CA ASP A 20 -5.83 15.45 7.13
C ASP A 20 -7.11 14.67 7.47
N ILE A 21 -7.28 14.24 8.73
CA ILE A 21 -8.50 13.57 9.19
C ILE A 21 -9.72 14.50 9.10
N THR A 22 -9.57 15.76 9.55
CA THR A 22 -10.65 16.78 9.53
C THR A 22 -10.96 17.29 8.13
N THR A 23 -9.96 17.35 7.24
CA THR A 23 -10.16 17.71 5.82
C THR A 23 -10.91 16.61 5.07
N ASN A 24 -10.60 15.34 5.33
CA ASN A 24 -11.34 14.22 4.74
C ASN A 24 -12.78 14.11 5.30
N ALA A 25 -12.96 14.33 6.61
CA ALA A 25 -14.27 14.33 7.25
C ALA A 25 -15.14 15.54 6.84
N SER A 26 -14.56 16.72 6.64
CA SER A 26 -15.29 17.91 6.16
C SER A 26 -15.66 17.81 4.68
N THR A 27 -14.83 17.14 3.86
CA THR A 27 -15.15 16.84 2.46
C THR A 27 -16.36 15.91 2.35
N GLN A 28 -16.45 14.86 3.18
CA GLN A 28 -17.65 14.01 3.25
C GLN A 28 -18.90 14.74 3.79
N ARG A 29 -18.71 15.73 4.69
CA ARG A 29 -19.81 16.56 5.23
C ARG A 29 -20.23 17.72 4.33
N ASN A 30 -19.55 17.96 3.20
CA ASN A 30 -19.85 19.11 2.36
C ASN A 30 -21.22 18.96 1.69
N PRO A 31 -22.21 19.82 1.99
CA PRO A 31 -23.55 19.73 1.42
C PRO A 31 -23.57 19.84 -0.11
N PHE A 32 -22.56 20.45 -0.74
CA PHE A 32 -22.44 20.51 -2.19
C PHE A 32 -22.29 19.13 -2.85
N ILE A 33 -21.61 18.16 -2.20
CA ILE A 33 -21.53 16.77 -2.69
C ILE A 33 -22.90 16.07 -2.65
N ARG A 34 -23.78 16.52 -1.75
CA ARG A 34 -25.13 15.94 -1.56
C ARG A 34 -26.15 16.48 -2.57
N VAL A 35 -25.89 17.63 -3.17
CA VAL A 35 -26.76 18.33 -4.15
C VAL A 35 -26.43 17.92 -5.59
N VAL A 36 -25.33 17.21 -5.84
CA VAL A 36 -24.96 16.79 -7.19
C VAL A 36 -26.02 15.82 -7.74
N PRO A 37 -26.70 16.16 -8.86
CA PRO A 37 -27.66 15.27 -9.50
C PRO A 37 -27.00 13.93 -9.85
N LEU A 38 -27.75 12.82 -9.73
CA LEU A 38 -27.22 11.46 -9.89
C LEU A 38 -26.43 11.25 -11.20
N PHE A 39 -26.84 11.91 -12.28
CA PHE A 39 -26.19 11.83 -13.60
C PHE A 39 -24.84 12.56 -13.69
N ILE A 40 -24.57 13.54 -12.83
CA ILE A 40 -23.29 14.27 -12.76
C ILE A 40 -22.36 13.66 -11.71
N LYS A 41 -22.94 13.00 -10.70
CA LYS A 41 -22.24 12.49 -9.53
C LYS A 41 -21.11 11.53 -9.92
N ASP A 42 -21.34 10.60 -10.85
CA ASP A 42 -20.31 9.63 -11.24
C ASP A 42 -19.15 10.28 -11.98
N PHE A 43 -19.43 11.29 -12.83
CA PHE A 43 -18.40 12.04 -13.55
C PHE A 43 -17.56 12.90 -12.59
N VAL A 44 -18.21 13.63 -11.68
CA VAL A 44 -17.52 14.48 -10.70
C VAL A 44 -16.74 13.66 -9.70
N VAL A 45 -17.31 12.55 -9.20
CA VAL A 45 -16.60 11.64 -8.30
C VAL A 45 -15.39 11.03 -9.00
N ARG A 46 -15.53 10.46 -10.21
CA ARG A 46 -14.37 9.95 -10.96
C ARG A 46 -13.32 11.03 -11.22
N ALA A 47 -13.72 12.21 -11.71
CA ALA A 47 -12.79 13.29 -12.02
C ALA A 47 -12.04 13.81 -10.78
N PHE A 48 -12.73 13.90 -9.64
CA PHE A 48 -12.12 14.31 -8.38
C PHE A 48 -11.17 13.25 -7.83
N TYR A 49 -11.58 11.98 -7.82
CA TYR A 49 -10.73 10.86 -7.38
C TYR A 49 -9.45 10.77 -8.22
N THR A 50 -9.54 10.81 -9.55
CA THR A 50 -8.36 10.76 -10.44
C THR A 50 -7.45 11.97 -10.28
N ARG A 51 -8.00 13.17 -10.01
CA ARG A 51 -7.20 14.40 -9.97
C ARG A 51 -6.56 14.69 -8.60
N VAL A 52 -7.23 14.31 -7.51
CA VAL A 52 -6.80 14.62 -6.14
C VAL A 52 -6.06 13.45 -5.48
N GLN A 53 -6.46 12.20 -5.78
CA GLN A 53 -5.94 11.04 -5.04
C GLN A 53 -4.72 10.40 -5.68
N ASP A 54 -4.49 10.57 -6.99
CA ASP A 54 -3.40 9.87 -7.71
C ASP A 54 -2.04 10.57 -7.73
N LYS A 55 -1.96 11.88 -7.47
CA LYS A 55 -0.71 12.62 -7.62
C LYS A 55 0.24 12.64 -6.42
N ASN A 56 -0.22 12.30 -5.22
CA ASN A 56 0.55 12.55 -3.99
C ASN A 56 1.18 11.31 -3.35
N SER A 57 0.99 10.12 -3.92
CA SER A 57 1.58 8.90 -3.38
C SER A 57 2.02 7.97 -4.51
N SER A 58 3.26 7.47 -4.41
CA SER A 58 3.82 6.51 -5.36
C SER A 58 3.53 5.06 -4.98
N ALA A 59 3.34 4.79 -3.69
CA ALA A 59 3.11 3.44 -3.15
C ALA A 59 2.32 3.50 -1.83
N GLY A 60 1.48 2.50 -1.60
CA GLY A 60 0.87 2.28 -0.29
C GLY A 60 1.73 1.32 0.52
N LEU A 61 2.00 1.63 1.79
CA LEU A 61 2.65 0.70 2.72
C LEU A 61 1.72 0.50 3.92
N THR A 62 1.22 -0.72 4.12
CA THR A 62 0.56 -1.10 5.37
C THR A 62 1.51 -1.94 6.20
N ASN A 63 1.70 -1.57 7.46
CA ASN A 63 2.52 -2.32 8.39
C ASN A 63 1.68 -2.63 9.63
N MET A 64 1.34 -3.90 9.82
CA MET A 64 0.58 -4.35 11.00
C MET A 64 1.48 -4.60 12.22
N GLY A 65 2.79 -4.57 12.04
CA GLY A 65 3.77 -4.84 13.08
C GLY A 65 3.79 -6.31 13.49
N ALA A 66 4.24 -6.54 14.73
CA ALA A 66 4.37 -7.88 15.30
C ALA A 66 3.03 -8.38 15.84
N LEU A 67 2.44 -9.36 15.15
CA LEU A 67 1.23 -10.01 15.59
C LEU A 67 1.51 -10.92 16.80
N LYS A 68 0.62 -10.86 17.78
CA LYS A 68 0.65 -11.71 18.97
C LYS A 68 -0.60 -12.59 18.97
N VAL A 69 -0.39 -13.88 19.19
CA VAL A 69 -1.46 -14.89 19.34
C VAL A 69 -1.27 -15.63 20.67
N PRO A 70 -2.33 -16.26 21.22
CA PRO A 70 -2.21 -17.12 22.39
C PRO A 70 -1.14 -18.22 22.19
N GLU A 71 -0.44 -18.60 23.26
CA GLU A 71 0.65 -19.59 23.20
C GLU A 71 0.20 -20.92 22.58
N ASP A 72 -1.01 -21.37 22.92
CA ASP A 72 -1.58 -22.61 22.42
C ASP A 72 -1.80 -22.59 20.90
N MET A 73 -1.91 -21.40 20.29
CA MET A 73 -2.15 -21.25 18.85
C MET A 73 -0.84 -21.17 18.05
N LYS A 74 0.25 -20.70 18.68
CA LYS A 74 1.55 -20.52 18.03
C LYS A 74 2.09 -21.73 17.25
N PRO A 75 2.03 -22.98 17.75
CA PRO A 75 2.57 -24.12 17.02
C PRO A 75 1.78 -24.50 15.77
N TYR A 76 0.59 -23.93 15.58
CA TYR A 76 -0.28 -24.21 14.42
C TYR A 76 -0.24 -23.12 13.35
N ILE A 77 0.55 -22.06 13.56
CA ILE A 77 0.67 -20.93 12.62
C ILE A 77 2.13 -20.80 12.20
N ASP A 78 2.40 -20.98 10.91
CA ASP A 78 3.75 -20.79 10.38
C ASP A 78 4.06 -19.31 10.11
N ARG A 79 3.09 -18.58 9.53
CA ARG A 79 3.22 -17.16 9.16
C ARG A 79 1.86 -16.51 9.00
N PHE A 80 1.86 -15.18 8.93
CA PHE A 80 0.72 -14.39 8.51
C PHE A 80 1.01 -13.75 7.16
N ASP A 81 -0.01 -13.74 6.31
CA ASP A 81 0.00 -13.06 5.01
C ASP A 81 -1.11 -12.01 4.98
N ILE A 82 -0.75 -10.77 4.65
CA ILE A 82 -1.72 -9.69 4.47
C ILE A 82 -1.83 -9.40 2.99
N TYR A 83 -3.04 -9.56 2.46
CA TYR A 83 -3.35 -9.22 1.08
C TYR A 83 -4.12 -7.90 1.06
N MET A 84 -3.51 -6.88 0.47
CA MET A 84 -4.24 -5.66 0.13
C MET A 84 -4.96 -5.85 -1.20
N GLY A 85 -6.16 -5.26 -1.31
CA GLY A 85 -6.88 -5.18 -2.57
C GLY A 85 -6.04 -4.49 -3.65
N GLN A 86 -6.29 -4.86 -4.90
CA GLN A 86 -5.64 -4.23 -6.04
C GLN A 86 -5.90 -2.72 -6.02
N PRO A 87 -4.84 -1.88 -6.11
CA PRO A 87 -5.04 -0.45 -6.20
C PRO A 87 -5.76 -0.11 -7.51
N PHE A 88 -6.73 0.80 -7.43
CA PHE A 88 -7.46 1.32 -8.60
C PHE A 88 -6.58 2.18 -9.53
N SER A 89 -5.37 2.52 -9.11
CA SER A 89 -4.40 3.30 -9.88
C SER A 89 -3.05 2.59 -10.00
N CYS A 90 -2.17 3.12 -10.86
CA CYS A 90 -0.83 2.58 -11.15
C CYS A 90 0.12 2.73 -9.95
N ARG A 91 -0.16 2.01 -8.88
CA ARG A 91 0.58 2.04 -7.62
C ARG A 91 0.91 0.63 -7.19
N THR A 92 1.98 0.52 -6.43
CA THR A 92 2.33 -0.71 -5.71
C THR A 92 1.90 -0.56 -4.26
N ASN A 93 1.04 -1.45 -3.82
CA ASN A 93 0.62 -1.60 -2.44
C ASN A 93 1.49 -2.69 -1.81
N CYS A 94 2.17 -2.37 -0.71
CA CYS A 94 3.06 -3.26 0.03
C CYS A 94 2.51 -3.48 1.44
N ALA A 95 2.29 -4.72 1.83
CA ALA A 95 1.83 -5.09 3.17
C ALA A 95 2.92 -5.83 3.92
N VAL A 96 3.16 -5.42 5.16
CA VAL A 96 4.20 -5.95 6.03
C VAL A 96 3.58 -6.44 7.32
N VAL A 97 3.94 -7.66 7.70
CA VAL A 97 3.54 -8.26 8.98
C VAL A 97 4.67 -9.12 9.50
N SER A 98 4.91 -9.06 10.81
CA SER A 98 5.84 -9.97 11.46
C SER A 98 5.11 -10.88 12.43
N PHE A 99 5.55 -12.13 12.46
CA PHE A 99 5.09 -13.12 13.41
C PHE A 99 6.26 -14.01 13.82
N GLN A 100 6.55 -14.03 15.12
CA GLN A 100 7.74 -14.67 15.66
C GLN A 100 9.00 -14.19 14.92
N ASP A 101 9.77 -15.10 14.33
CA ASP A 101 11.00 -14.81 13.60
C ASP A 101 10.77 -14.60 12.09
N THR A 102 9.52 -14.68 11.63
CA THR A 102 9.14 -14.56 10.22
C THR A 102 8.58 -13.17 9.92
N LEU A 103 9.21 -12.45 8.98
CA LEU A 103 8.71 -11.21 8.41
C LEU A 103 8.16 -11.49 7.00
N THR A 104 6.86 -11.28 6.82
CA THR A 104 6.20 -11.42 5.53
C THR A 104 5.99 -10.04 4.91
N ILE A 105 6.38 -9.90 3.63
CA ILE A 105 6.19 -8.70 2.84
C ILE A 105 5.47 -9.09 1.55
N ASN A 106 4.27 -8.55 1.35
CA ASN A 106 3.41 -8.85 0.21
C ASN A 106 3.24 -7.62 -0.67
N PHE A 107 3.42 -7.77 -1.98
CA PHE A 107 3.23 -6.73 -2.98
C PHE A 107 1.99 -7.01 -3.83
N ALA A 108 1.05 -6.07 -3.85
CA ALA A 108 -0.11 -6.06 -4.72
C ALA A 108 -0.02 -4.84 -5.64
N SER A 109 0.08 -5.05 -6.95
CA SER A 109 0.12 -3.98 -7.95
C SER A 109 -0.65 -4.37 -9.20
N ASN A 110 -1.19 -3.35 -9.90
CA ASN A 110 -1.72 -3.48 -11.26
C ASN A 110 -0.67 -3.11 -12.32
N ILE A 111 0.60 -3.10 -11.93
CA ILE A 111 1.74 -2.75 -12.79
C ILE A 111 2.30 -4.06 -13.36
N MET A 112 2.45 -4.13 -14.67
CA MET A 112 2.96 -5.32 -15.36
C MET A 112 4.43 -5.60 -15.00
N GLU A 113 5.22 -4.53 -14.87
CA GLU A 113 6.63 -4.58 -14.52
C GLU A 113 6.84 -4.94 -13.05
N THR A 114 7.77 -5.86 -12.78
CA THR A 114 8.15 -6.32 -11.44
C THR A 114 9.44 -5.67 -10.93
N ASP A 115 9.92 -4.60 -11.57
CA ASP A 115 11.27 -4.08 -11.34
C ASP A 115 11.46 -3.54 -9.92
N VAL A 116 10.43 -2.91 -9.36
CA VAL A 116 10.43 -2.40 -7.98
C VAL A 116 10.57 -3.55 -6.98
N GLU A 117 9.74 -4.58 -7.12
CA GLU A 117 9.74 -5.78 -6.27
C GLU A 117 11.10 -6.50 -6.36
N ARG A 118 11.60 -6.71 -7.58
CA ARG A 118 12.92 -7.32 -7.82
C ARG A 118 14.06 -6.52 -7.21
N TYR A 119 14.08 -5.20 -7.39
CA TYR A 119 15.14 -4.36 -6.85
C TYR A 119 15.14 -4.39 -5.32
N PHE A 120 13.95 -4.34 -4.71
CA PHE A 120 13.77 -4.44 -3.27
C PHE A 120 14.35 -5.75 -2.72
N PHE A 121 13.94 -6.91 -3.24
CA PHE A 121 14.44 -8.19 -2.75
C PHE A 121 15.92 -8.42 -3.06
N ARG A 122 16.41 -7.96 -4.23
CA ARG A 122 17.86 -8.00 -4.54
C ARG A 122 18.68 -7.20 -3.54
N LYS A 123 18.17 -6.04 -3.11
CA LYS A 123 18.85 -5.20 -2.12
C LYS A 123 18.91 -5.91 -0.77
N LEU A 124 17.83 -6.54 -0.33
CA LEU A 124 17.82 -7.32 0.91
C LEU A 124 18.84 -8.46 0.89
N VAL A 125 18.92 -9.22 -0.20
CA VAL A 125 19.92 -10.29 -0.37
C VAL A 125 21.34 -9.72 -0.36
N ALA A 126 21.57 -8.60 -1.04
CA ALA A 126 22.87 -7.93 -1.04
C ALA A 126 23.28 -7.42 0.36
N ASP A 127 22.30 -7.06 1.19
CA ASP A 127 22.50 -6.66 2.59
C ASP A 127 22.62 -7.88 3.54
N GLY A 128 22.65 -9.10 3.00
CA GLY A 128 22.84 -10.35 3.74
C GLY A 128 21.56 -10.94 4.35
N ILE A 129 20.40 -10.39 4.03
CA ILE A 129 19.10 -10.88 4.52
C ILE A 129 18.61 -11.97 3.57
N HIS A 130 18.44 -13.18 4.09
CA HIS A 130 17.87 -14.26 3.31
C HIS A 130 16.38 -14.03 3.11
N VAL A 131 15.91 -14.19 1.86
CA VAL A 131 14.51 -13.99 1.48
C VAL A 131 14.01 -15.19 0.68
N THR A 132 12.77 -15.59 0.93
CA THR A 132 12.03 -16.55 0.10
C THR A 132 10.98 -15.77 -0.68
N ILE A 133 10.91 -15.97 -1.99
CA ILE A 133 9.99 -15.23 -2.87
C ILE A 133 8.94 -16.19 -3.40
N GLU A 134 7.68 -15.89 -3.12
CA GLU A 134 6.51 -16.58 -3.66
C GLU A 134 5.75 -15.61 -4.57
N SER A 135 5.40 -16.02 -5.79
CA SER A 135 4.67 -15.18 -6.74
C SER A 135 3.64 -15.98 -7.52
N ASN A 136 2.50 -15.36 -7.79
CA ASN A 136 1.43 -15.87 -8.64
C ASN A 136 1.52 -15.36 -10.08
N ARG A 137 2.55 -14.60 -10.45
CA ARG A 137 2.73 -14.12 -11.82
C ARG A 137 3.26 -15.26 -12.71
N GLN A 138 2.56 -15.54 -13.81
CA GLN A 138 3.07 -16.42 -14.87
C GLN A 138 4.21 -15.69 -15.62
N ASN A 139 5.21 -16.44 -16.10
CA ASN A 139 6.38 -15.87 -16.74
C ASN A 139 6.00 -14.99 -17.94
N LEU A 140 6.39 -13.72 -17.90
CA LEU A 140 6.21 -12.71 -18.97
C LEU A 140 6.82 -13.09 -20.34
N GLN A 141 7.53 -14.23 -20.44
CA GLN A 141 8.06 -14.71 -21.72
C GLN A 141 6.94 -15.16 -22.67
N GLU A 142 5.79 -15.63 -22.16
CA GLU A 142 4.70 -16.14 -23.00
C GLU A 142 3.89 -15.03 -23.72
N TYR A 143 3.97 -13.78 -23.26
CA TYR A 143 3.22 -12.65 -23.85
C TYR A 143 3.98 -11.85 -24.91
N ARG A 144 5.28 -12.12 -25.11
CA ARG A 144 6.08 -11.43 -26.15
C ARG A 144 6.09 -12.18 -27.49
N GLU A 145 5.42 -13.33 -27.56
CA GLU A 145 5.30 -14.18 -28.76
C GLU A 145 3.86 -14.28 -29.30
N GLN A 146 2.96 -13.39 -28.90
CA GLN A 146 1.63 -13.20 -29.49
C GLN A 146 1.49 -11.78 -30.05
#